data_AF-A0A376RE44-F1
#
_entry.id   AF-A0A376RE44-F1
#
_cell.length_a   1.000
_cell.length_b   1.000
_cell.length_c   1.000
_cell.angle_alpha   90.00
_cell.angle_beta   90.00
_cell.angle_gamma   90.00
#
_symmetry.space_group_name_H-M   'P 1'
#
loop_
_entity.id
_entity.type
_entity.pdbx_description
1 polymer ?
#
loop_
_entity_poly.entity_id
_entity_poly.type
_entity_poly.pdbx_seq_one_letter_code
_entity_poly.pdbx_strand_id
1 'polypeptide(L)'
;MRFVDEYRAPEQVMQLIEHLRERASHLSYTAERPLRIMEVCGGHTHAIFKFGLDQLLPENVEFIHGPGCPVCVLPMGRIDTCVEIASHPEVIFCTFGDAMRVPGKQGSLLQAKARRCRCAHRLLADGCVETGAGESNPQSGVLRLRF
;
A
#
# COMPACT_ATOMS: atom_id res chain seq x y z
N MET A 1 3.89 -5.69 20.48
CA MET A 1 2.50 -5.94 20.05
C MET A 1 1.98 -7.12 20.85
N ARG A 2 0.76 -7.02 21.41
CA ARG A 2 0.10 -8.15 22.07
C ARG A 2 -0.28 -9.19 21.01
N PHE A 3 -0.09 -10.48 21.28
CA PHE A 3 -0.44 -11.63 20.41
C PHE A 3 0.47 -11.92 19.20
N VAL A 4 1.65 -11.30 19.06
CA VAL A 4 2.55 -11.61 17.93
C VAL A 4 3.01 -13.07 17.96
N ASP A 5 3.37 -13.57 19.14
CA ASP A 5 3.93 -14.92 19.27
C ASP A 5 2.86 -15.99 19.05
N GLU A 6 1.62 -15.73 19.47
CA GLU A 6 0.48 -16.63 19.26
C GLU A 6 0.13 -16.73 17.77
N TYR A 7 -0.17 -15.61 17.10
CA TYR A 7 -0.55 -15.63 15.68
C TYR A 7 0.60 -15.91 14.70
N ARG A 8 1.83 -16.12 15.21
CA ARG A 8 2.99 -16.54 14.42
C ARG A 8 3.56 -17.89 14.86
N ALA A 9 2.89 -18.60 15.77
CA ALA A 9 3.33 -19.91 16.23
C ALA A 9 3.25 -20.91 15.06
N PRO A 10 4.37 -21.51 14.63
CA PRO A 10 4.39 -22.40 13.47
C PRO A 10 3.52 -23.64 13.69
N GLU A 11 3.44 -24.15 14.92
CA GLU A 11 2.61 -25.31 15.25
C GLU A 11 1.12 -25.05 14.98
N GLN A 12 0.63 -23.86 15.36
CA GLN A 12 -0.76 -23.46 15.13
C GLN A 12 -1.06 -23.26 13.65
N VAL A 13 -0.12 -22.66 12.91
CA VAL A 13 -0.25 -22.49 11.46
C VAL A 13 -0.33 -23.85 10.76
N MET A 14 0.54 -24.80 11.11
CA MET A 14 0.53 -26.13 10.50
C MET A 14 -0.74 -26.92 10.83
N GLN A 15 -1.28 -26.78 12.05
CA GLN A 15 -2.59 -27.35 12.42
C GLN A 15 -3.72 -26.75 11.56
N LEU A 16 -3.70 -25.44 11.33
CA LEU A 16 -4.68 -24.78 10.47
C LEU A 16 -4.58 -25.25 9.01
N ILE A 17 -3.37 -25.39 8.48
CA ILE A 17 -3.15 -25.90 7.11
C ILE A 17 -3.73 -27.31 6.94
N GLU A 18 -3.54 -28.19 7.93
CA GLU A 18 -4.11 -29.53 7.87
C GLU A 18 -5.64 -29.52 7.88
N HIS A 19 -6.23 -28.67 8.73
CA HIS A 19 -7.68 -28.47 8.72
C HIS A 19 -8.18 -27.91 7.37
N LEU A 20 -7.44 -26.99 6.76
CA LEU A 20 -7.78 -26.45 5.45
C LEU A 20 -7.72 -27.52 4.35
N ARG A 21 -6.75 -28.46 4.40
CA ARG A 21 -6.68 -29.60 3.47
C ARG A 21 -7.88 -30.52 3.59
N GLU A 22 -8.26 -30.89 4.81
CA GLU A 22 -9.44 -31.72 5.07
C GLU A 22 -10.69 -31.04 4.50
N ARG A 23 -10.90 -29.76 4.83
CA ARG A 23 -12.08 -29.00 4.39
C ARG A 23 -12.10 -28.80 2.87
N ALA A 24 -10.94 -28.54 2.26
CA ALA A 24 -10.83 -28.33 0.83
C ALA A 24 -11.14 -29.61 0.03
N SER A 25 -10.88 -30.81 0.59
CA SER A 25 -11.22 -32.09 -0.04
C SER A 25 -12.72 -32.31 -0.23
N HIS A 26 -13.55 -31.64 0.57
CA HIS A 26 -15.01 -31.71 0.49
C HIS A 26 -15.61 -30.70 -0.49
N LEU A 27 -14.80 -29.81 -1.07
CA LEU A 27 -15.26 -28.83 -2.03
C LEU A 27 -15.20 -29.38 -3.46
N SER A 28 -16.11 -28.94 -4.33
CA SER A 28 -16.14 -29.33 -5.75
C SER A 28 -15.13 -28.57 -6.64
N TYR A 29 -14.05 -28.07 -6.05
CA TYR A 29 -12.97 -27.37 -6.76
C TYR A 29 -11.79 -28.31 -6.96
N THR A 30 -11.14 -28.20 -8.11
CA THR A 30 -9.98 -29.03 -8.50
C THR A 30 -8.78 -28.12 -8.81
N ALA A 31 -7.61 -28.70 -9.06
CA ALA A 31 -6.44 -27.94 -9.49
C ALA A 31 -6.69 -27.18 -10.82
N GLU A 32 -7.49 -27.76 -11.73
CA GLU A 32 -7.83 -27.11 -13.02
C GLU A 32 -8.92 -26.04 -12.87
N ARG A 33 -9.70 -26.10 -11.79
CA ARG A 33 -10.76 -25.13 -11.47
C ARG A 33 -10.76 -24.82 -9.97
N PRO A 34 -9.75 -24.07 -9.48
CA PRO A 34 -9.56 -23.85 -8.06
C PRO A 34 -10.61 -22.88 -7.50
N LEU A 35 -10.82 -22.95 -6.18
CA LEU A 35 -11.50 -21.91 -5.42
C LEU A 35 -10.63 -20.67 -5.39
N ARG A 36 -11.10 -19.60 -6.01
CA ARG A 36 -10.38 -18.34 -6.09
C ARG A 36 -10.76 -17.42 -4.94
N ILE A 37 -9.78 -17.05 -4.12
CA ILE A 37 -9.95 -16.13 -3.00
C ILE A 37 -9.21 -14.85 -3.35
N MET A 38 -9.94 -13.74 -3.51
CA MET A 38 -9.33 -12.46 -3.79
C MET A 38 -9.03 -11.70 -2.51
N GLU A 39 -7.79 -11.25 -2.34
CA GLU A 39 -7.41 -10.28 -1.33
C GLU A 39 -7.20 -8.89 -1.95
N VAL A 40 -7.43 -7.83 -1.17
CA VAL A 40 -7.34 -6.44 -1.65
C VAL A 40 -6.58 -5.59 -0.61
N CYS A 41 -5.46 -6.11 -0.11
CA CYS A 41 -4.62 -5.42 0.85
C CYS A 41 -3.14 -5.75 0.57
N GLY A 42 -2.35 -4.75 0.21
CA GLY A 42 -0.91 -4.96 -0.03
C GLY A 42 -0.15 -5.59 1.15
N GLY A 43 -0.64 -5.39 2.38
CA GLY A 43 -0.11 -6.06 3.57
C GLY A 43 -0.38 -7.57 3.59
N HIS A 44 -1.55 -8.01 3.11
CA HIS A 44 -1.86 -9.43 2.94
C HIS A 44 -1.08 -10.03 1.79
N THR A 45 -1.01 -9.36 0.63
CA THR A 45 -0.14 -9.76 -0.49
C THR A 45 1.29 -10.00 0.00
N HIS A 46 1.85 -9.04 0.75
CA HIS A 46 3.18 -9.14 1.31
C HIS A 46 3.32 -10.33 2.27
N ALA A 47 2.35 -10.55 3.16
CA ALA A 47 2.39 -11.68 4.09
C ALA A 47 2.29 -13.03 3.37
N ILE A 48 1.40 -13.17 2.39
CA ILE A 48 1.22 -14.39 1.59
C ILE A 48 2.54 -14.79 0.93
N PHE A 49 3.19 -13.86 0.21
CA PHE A 49 4.47 -14.15 -0.45
C PHE A 49 5.62 -14.34 0.54
N LYS A 50 5.69 -13.51 1.58
CA LYS A 50 6.78 -13.57 2.58
C LYS A 50 6.81 -14.92 3.31
N PHE A 51 5.64 -15.48 3.60
CA PHE A 51 5.50 -16.74 4.31
C PHE A 51 5.21 -17.93 3.39
N GLY A 52 5.14 -17.73 2.06
CA GLY A 52 4.86 -18.77 1.08
C GLY A 52 3.52 -19.48 1.31
N LEU A 53 2.50 -18.74 1.76
CA LEU A 53 1.19 -19.34 2.11
C LEU A 53 0.51 -19.96 0.90
N ASP A 54 0.74 -19.42 -0.29
CA ASP A 54 0.31 -19.95 -1.58
C ASP A 54 0.80 -21.39 -1.83
N GLN A 55 2.01 -21.71 -1.37
CA GLN A 55 2.61 -23.05 -1.49
C GLN A 55 2.16 -24.02 -0.40
N LEU A 56 1.64 -23.52 0.73
CA LEU A 56 1.19 -24.35 1.84
C LEU A 56 -0.26 -24.80 1.69
N LEU A 57 -1.06 -24.06 0.92
CA LEU A 57 -2.47 -24.34 0.70
C LEU A 57 -2.70 -25.53 -0.25
N PRO A 58 -3.88 -26.17 -0.19
CA PRO A 58 -4.29 -27.17 -1.17
C PRO A 58 -4.28 -26.63 -2.60
N GLU A 59 -3.89 -27.45 -3.58
CA GLU A 59 -3.81 -27.05 -5.01
C GLU A 59 -5.15 -26.61 -5.62
N ASN A 60 -6.27 -26.98 -5.01
CA ASN A 60 -7.60 -26.54 -5.42
C ASN A 60 -8.02 -25.19 -4.80
N VAL A 61 -7.10 -24.45 -4.19
CA VAL A 61 -7.30 -23.08 -3.68
C VAL A 61 -6.25 -22.16 -4.28
N GLU A 62 -6.69 -21.04 -4.84
CA GLU A 62 -5.85 -20.06 -5.52
C GLU A 62 -6.11 -18.66 -4.94
N PHE A 63 -5.04 -17.93 -4.61
CA PHE A 63 -5.16 -16.52 -4.27
C PHE A 63 -5.14 -15.64 -5.51
N ILE A 64 -6.08 -14.69 -5.56
CA ILE A 64 -6.07 -13.58 -6.52
C ILE A 64 -5.65 -12.32 -5.77
N HIS A 65 -4.59 -11.66 -6.27
CA HIS A 65 -4.10 -10.40 -5.71
C HIS A 65 -4.80 -9.23 -6.39
N GLY A 66 -5.81 -8.69 -5.71
CA GLY A 66 -6.57 -7.54 -6.17
C GLY A 66 -5.82 -6.20 -6.01
N PRO A 67 -6.46 -5.09 -6.38
CA PRO A 67 -5.89 -3.75 -6.30
C PRO A 67 -5.82 -3.21 -4.85
N GLY A 68 -5.00 -3.82 -4.00
CA GLY A 68 -4.87 -3.49 -2.58
C GLY A 68 -3.90 -2.35 -2.24
N CYS A 69 -3.34 -1.69 -3.24
CA CYS A 69 -2.36 -0.61 -3.09
C CYS A 69 -2.98 0.72 -3.53
N PRO A 70 -3.30 1.65 -2.61
CA PRO A 70 -3.99 2.89 -2.95
C PRO A 70 -3.17 3.81 -3.87
N VAL A 71 -1.84 3.75 -3.75
CA VAL A 71 -0.91 4.51 -4.60
C VAL A 71 -0.88 3.96 -6.02
N CYS A 72 -0.95 2.64 -6.17
CA CYS A 72 -0.86 1.95 -7.45
C CYS A 72 -2.10 2.16 -8.32
N VAL A 73 -3.26 2.44 -7.71
CA VAL A 73 -4.51 2.76 -8.40
C VAL A 73 -4.81 4.25 -8.47
N LEU A 74 -3.86 5.11 -8.07
CA LEU A 74 -4.08 6.55 -8.10
C LEU A 74 -4.21 7.03 -9.56
N PRO A 75 -5.30 7.72 -9.94
CA PRO A 75 -5.47 8.22 -11.29
C PRO A 75 -4.38 9.24 -11.67
N MET A 76 -3.86 9.15 -12.89
CA MET A 76 -2.85 10.12 -13.39
C MET A 76 -3.30 11.58 -13.23
N GLY A 77 -4.58 11.87 -13.48
CA GLY A 77 -5.12 13.22 -13.31
C GLY A 77 -5.03 13.76 -11.88
N ARG A 78 -5.08 12.88 -10.86
CA ARG A 78 -4.84 13.29 -9.47
C ARG A 78 -3.39 13.69 -9.24
N ILE A 79 -2.42 12.99 -9.83
CA ILE A 79 -1.01 13.38 -9.76
C ILE A 79 -0.77 14.72 -10.45
N ASP A 80 -1.38 14.94 -11.63
CA ASP A 80 -1.25 16.21 -12.34
C ASP A 80 -1.76 17.39 -11.48
N THR A 81 -2.93 17.25 -10.85
CA THR A 81 -3.45 18.26 -9.90
C THR A 81 -2.51 18.45 -8.71
N CYS A 82 -1.89 17.39 -8.19
CA CYS A 82 -0.92 17.52 -7.10
C CYS A 82 0.33 18.28 -7.52
N VAL A 83 0.83 18.05 -8.74
CA VAL A 83 1.99 18.74 -9.31
C VAL A 83 1.69 20.22 -9.54
N GLU A 84 0.51 20.55 -10.08
CA GLU A 84 0.03 21.92 -10.24
C GLU A 84 -0.01 22.65 -8.89
N ILE A 85 -0.68 22.06 -7.89
CA ILE A 85 -0.74 22.60 -6.53
C ILE A 85 0.66 22.79 -5.94
N ALA A 86 1.56 21.81 -6.09
CA ALA A 86 2.91 21.89 -5.55
C ALA A 86 3.80 22.94 -6.24
N SER A 87 3.42 23.41 -7.42
CA SER A 87 4.14 24.44 -8.17
C SER A 87 3.91 25.85 -7.63
N HIS A 88 2.89 26.03 -6.79
CA HIS A 88 2.60 27.31 -6.15
C HIS A 88 3.70 27.71 -5.14
N PRO A 89 4.33 28.89 -5.29
CA PRO A 89 5.40 29.38 -4.41
C PRO A 89 4.97 29.63 -2.97
N GLU A 90 3.70 29.52 -2.62
CA GLU A 90 3.12 29.62 -1.29
C GLU A 90 2.69 28.26 -0.72
N VAL A 91 2.85 27.16 -1.48
CA VAL A 91 2.43 25.82 -1.03
C VAL A 91 3.61 25.00 -0.53
N ILE A 92 3.39 24.20 0.51
CA ILE A 92 4.24 23.07 0.87
C ILE A 92 3.40 21.81 0.69
N PHE A 93 3.72 21.03 -0.34
CA PHE A 93 2.97 19.82 -0.67
C PHE A 93 3.58 18.60 0.02
N CYS A 94 2.78 17.95 0.85
CA CYS A 94 3.14 16.76 1.61
C CYS A 94 2.48 15.50 1.05
N THR A 95 3.26 14.43 0.88
CA THR A 95 2.74 13.11 0.51
C THR A 95 3.61 11.98 1.06
N PHE A 96 3.13 10.75 0.94
CA PHE A 96 3.90 9.55 1.23
C PHE A 96 5.01 9.34 0.18
N GLY A 97 6.10 8.68 0.58
CA GLY A 97 7.29 8.55 -0.27
C GLY A 97 7.08 7.71 -1.53
N ASP A 98 6.17 6.74 -1.48
CA ASP A 98 5.72 5.92 -2.61
C ASP A 98 5.00 6.77 -3.67
N ALA A 99 4.12 7.66 -3.25
CA ALA A 99 3.36 8.56 -4.11
C ALA A 99 4.24 9.57 -4.88
N MET A 100 5.43 9.90 -4.36
CA MET A 100 6.35 10.85 -5.01
C MET A 100 6.79 10.42 -6.41
N ARG A 101 6.80 9.11 -6.67
CA ARG A 101 7.32 8.52 -7.91
C ARG A 101 6.24 8.20 -8.92
N VAL A 102 4.96 8.30 -8.55
CA VAL A 102 3.85 7.99 -9.45
C VAL A 102 3.86 8.99 -10.62
N PRO A 103 3.83 8.51 -11.87
CA PRO A 103 3.85 9.39 -13.03
C PRO A 103 2.49 10.05 -13.27
N GLY A 104 2.49 11.36 -13.51
CA GLY A 104 1.41 12.09 -14.17
C GLY A 104 1.78 12.42 -15.61
N LYS A 105 0.90 13.14 -16.32
CA LYS A 105 1.17 13.66 -17.67
C LYS A 105 2.30 14.69 -17.66
N GLN A 106 2.38 15.51 -16.62
CA GLN A 106 3.38 16.59 -16.51
C GLN A 106 4.69 16.14 -15.81
N GLY A 107 4.76 14.86 -15.45
CA GLY A 107 5.82 14.28 -14.64
C GLY A 107 5.35 13.87 -13.25
N SER A 108 6.28 13.44 -12.41
CA SER A 108 6.00 13.05 -11.02
C SER A 108 6.24 14.18 -10.03
N LEU A 109 5.71 14.05 -8.80
CA LEU A 109 5.99 14.99 -7.71
C LEU A 109 7.49 15.08 -7.37
N LEU A 110 8.25 14.00 -7.60
CA LEU A 110 9.71 14.00 -7.46
C LEU A 110 10.38 14.88 -8.53
N GLN A 111 9.89 14.84 -9.77
CA GLN A 111 10.38 15.72 -10.83
C GLN A 111 9.98 17.18 -10.59
N ALA A 112 8.77 17.43 -10.10
CA ALA A 112 8.34 18.76 -9.67
C ALA A 112 9.27 19.32 -8.58
N LYS A 113 9.62 18.50 -7.58
CA LYS A 113 10.60 18.87 -6.54
C LYS A 113 11.95 19.30 -7.13
N ALA A 114 12.44 18.57 -8.13
CA ALA A 114 13.70 18.91 -8.81
C ALA A 114 13.62 20.25 -9.56
N ARG A 115 12.43 20.65 -10.02
CA ARG A 115 12.13 21.98 -10.59
C ARG A 115 11.94 23.08 -9.53
N ARG A 116 12.42 22.84 -8.30
CA ARG A 116 12.30 23.75 -7.14
C ARG A 116 10.87 23.95 -6.61
N CYS A 117 9.92 23.10 -7.00
CA CYS A 117 8.63 23.04 -6.30
C CYS A 117 8.83 22.51 -4.88
N ARG A 118 8.08 23.04 -3.91
CA ARG A 118 8.23 22.63 -2.50
C ARG A 118 7.41 21.38 -2.19
N CYS A 119 7.96 20.23 -2.58
CA CYS A 119 7.42 18.92 -2.21
C CYS A 119 8.22 18.30 -1.05
N ALA A 120 7.53 17.90 0.00
CA ALA A 120 8.08 17.16 1.12
C ALA A 120 7.53 15.73 1.15
N HIS A 121 8.44 14.76 1.28
CA HIS A 121 8.10 13.40 1.69
C HIS A 121 8.86 13.14 2.99
N ARG A 122 8.14 12.96 4.08
CA ARG A 122 8.70 12.53 5.37
C ARG A 122 7.76 11.44 5.86
N LEU A 123 8.30 10.40 6.51
CA LEU A 123 7.50 9.29 7.04
C LEU A 123 6.41 9.85 7.96
N LEU A 124 5.19 9.92 7.42
CA LEU A 124 4.02 10.41 8.11
C LEU A 124 3.50 9.27 8.99
N ALA A 125 4.17 9.04 10.12
CA ALA A 125 3.56 8.22 11.16
C ALA A 125 2.30 8.93 11.69
N ASP A 126 2.33 10.26 11.91
CA ASP A 126 1.16 10.98 12.44
C ASP A 126 0.96 12.45 12.03
N GLY A 127 1.75 13.04 11.12
CA GLY A 127 1.38 14.36 10.58
C GLY A 127 2.52 15.19 10.03
N CYS A 128 2.34 15.73 8.82
CA CYS A 128 3.22 16.77 8.29
C CYS A 128 3.10 18.06 9.12
N VAL A 129 2.00 18.20 9.87
CA VAL A 129 1.65 19.37 10.66
C VAL A 129 2.59 19.56 11.86
N GLU A 130 3.20 18.51 12.41
CA GLU A 130 4.02 18.63 13.63
C GLU A 130 5.52 18.91 13.37
N THR A 131 5.97 18.99 12.12
CA THR A 131 7.42 19.06 11.81
C THR A 131 7.96 20.43 11.40
N GLY A 132 7.30 21.53 11.76
CA GLY A 132 7.85 22.88 11.58
C GLY A 132 7.95 23.36 10.12
N ALA A 133 7.35 22.65 9.17
CA ALA A 133 7.25 23.12 7.77
C ALA A 133 6.36 24.37 7.67
N GLY A 134 5.29 24.45 8.47
CA GLY A 134 4.49 25.66 8.63
C GLY A 134 5.16 26.71 9.52
N GLU A 135 6.01 26.30 10.48
CA GLU A 135 6.73 27.23 11.38
C GLU A 135 7.90 27.94 10.70
N SER A 136 8.57 27.29 9.75
CA SER A 136 9.68 27.87 8.97
C SER A 136 9.22 28.87 7.91
N ASN A 137 7.94 28.86 7.52
CA ASN A 137 7.34 29.89 6.67
C ASN A 137 5.83 30.06 6.94
N PRO A 138 5.42 30.92 7.90
CA PRO A 138 4.03 31.05 8.34
C PRO A 138 3.07 31.58 7.26
N GLN A 139 3.59 32.08 6.13
CA GLN A 139 2.80 32.52 4.98
C GLN A 139 2.48 31.38 3.99
N SER A 140 3.03 30.17 4.19
CA SER A 140 2.82 29.04 3.28
C SER A 140 1.65 28.15 3.70
N GLY A 141 0.79 27.78 2.75
CA GLY A 141 -0.24 26.77 2.93
C GLY A 141 0.33 25.35 2.86
N VAL A 142 0.07 24.53 3.89
CA VAL A 142 0.46 23.10 3.90
C VAL A 142 -0.69 22.25 3.37
N LEU A 143 -0.45 21.56 2.25
CA LEU A 143 -1.43 20.67 1.63
C LEU A 143 -0.94 19.22 1.68
N ARG A 144 -1.83 18.29 1.98
CA ARG A 144 -1.51 16.86 2.12
C ARG A 144 -2.33 16.02 1.16
N LEU A 145 -1.67 15.20 0.35
CA LEU A 145 -2.34 14.13 -0.38
C LEU A 145 -2.79 13.05 0.60
N ARG A 146 -4.09 12.76 0.61
CA ARG A 146 -4.68 11.62 1.32
C ARG A 146 -5.26 10.64 0.30
N PHE A 147 -5.12 9.36 0.61
CA PHE A 147 -5.61 8.22 -0.17
C PHE A 147 -6.93 7.72 0.40
#